data_AF-T0S246-F1
#
_entry.id   AF-T0S246-F1
#
_cell.length_a   1.000
_cell.length_b   1.000
_cell.length_c   1.000
_cell.angle_alpha   90.00
_cell.angle_beta   90.00
_cell.angle_gamma   90.00
#
_symmetry.space_group_name_H-M   'P 1'
#
loop_
_entity.id
_entity.type
_entity.pdbx_description
1 polymer ?
#
loop_
_entity_poly.entity_id
_entity_poly.type
_entity_poly.pdbx_seq_one_letter_code
_entity_poly.pdbx_strand_id
1 'polypeptide(L)'
;METKTQLVQAFGLTLSETDAIAIKQELLNLYESCPMHSFIDLNFTSSKKGYQGCLLIRSQRFNLNINAFGAQPLEVFEHLLAKAKSHLKSWKESRFTNSQLIESY
;
A
#
# COMPACT_ATOMS: atom_id res chain seq x y z
N MET A 1 9.59 12.10 -31.90
CA MET A 1 8.53 12.54 -30.98
C MET A 1 9.11 12.44 -29.57
N GLU A 2 9.56 13.55 -29.01
CA GLU A 2 10.08 13.59 -27.64
C GLU A 2 8.87 13.49 -26.70
N THR A 3 8.67 12.32 -26.10
CA THR A 3 7.68 12.14 -25.02
C THR A 3 8.14 12.98 -23.84
N LYS A 4 7.56 14.19 -23.72
CA LYS A 4 7.70 15.02 -22.53
C LYS A 4 7.14 14.24 -21.35
N THR A 5 8.01 13.71 -20.50
CA THR A 5 7.63 13.10 -19.23
C THR A 5 6.98 14.19 -18.38
N GLN A 6 5.64 14.22 -18.32
CA GLN A 6 4.93 15.13 -17.44
C GLN A 6 5.14 14.66 -16.00
N LEU A 7 5.65 15.57 -15.16
CA LEU A 7 5.84 15.33 -13.74
C LEU A 7 4.62 15.85 -12.99
N VAL A 8 4.07 15.04 -12.11
CA VAL A 8 2.88 15.35 -11.30
C VAL A 8 3.23 15.29 -9.81
N GLN A 9 2.64 16.18 -9.02
CA GLN A 9 2.72 16.07 -7.56
C GLN A 9 1.67 15.06 -7.09
N ALA A 10 2.13 13.92 -6.57
CA ALA A 10 1.28 12.86 -6.06
C ALA A 10 1.94 12.19 -4.85
N PHE A 11 1.13 11.77 -3.87
CA PHE A 11 1.59 11.00 -2.70
C PHE A 11 2.72 11.68 -1.91
N GLY A 12 2.78 13.02 -1.89
CA GLY A 12 3.83 13.79 -1.20
C GLY A 12 5.15 13.95 -1.97
N LEU A 13 5.24 13.49 -3.23
CA LEU A 13 6.42 13.64 -4.09
C LEU A 13 6.07 14.11 -5.50
N THR A 14 7.09 14.53 -6.24
CA THR A 14 7.02 14.74 -7.69
C THR A 14 7.39 13.44 -8.39
N LEU A 15 6.44 12.84 -9.10
CA LEU A 15 6.58 11.57 -9.83
C LEU A 15 6.31 11.77 -11.32
N SER A 16 6.71 10.83 -12.16
CA SER A 16 6.21 10.81 -13.53
C SER A 16 4.71 10.48 -13.52
N GLU A 17 3.97 11.02 -14.48
CA GLU A 17 2.54 10.74 -14.62
C GLU A 17 2.28 9.23 -14.75
N THR A 18 3.11 8.52 -15.51
CA THR A 18 3.03 7.07 -15.67
C THR A 18 3.19 6.34 -14.34
N ASP A 19 4.17 6.71 -13.53
CA ASP A 19 4.41 6.08 -12.22
C ASP A 19 3.26 6.39 -11.26
N ALA A 20 2.76 7.62 -11.26
CA ALA A 20 1.64 8.02 -10.43
C ALA A 20 0.36 7.23 -10.79
N ILE A 21 0.11 7.00 -12.08
CA ILE A 21 -1.01 6.18 -12.55
C ILE A 21 -0.82 4.72 -12.13
N ALA A 22 0.37 4.15 -12.31
CA ALA A 22 0.67 2.78 -11.92
C ALA A 22 0.47 2.54 -10.41
N ILE A 23 0.99 3.44 -9.58
CA ILE A 23 0.81 3.41 -8.12
C ILE A 23 -0.68 3.49 -7.77
N LYS A 24 -1.43 4.40 -8.41
CA LYS A 24 -2.86 4.57 -8.18
C LYS A 24 -3.66 3.32 -8.54
N GLN A 25 -3.34 2.66 -9.65
CA GLN A 25 -3.97 1.40 -10.05
C GLN A 25 -3.69 0.28 -9.04
N GLU A 26 -2.45 0.12 -8.59
CA GLU A 26 -2.13 -0.88 -7.57
C GLU A 26 -2.77 -0.59 -6.21
N LEU A 27 -2.93 0.68 -5.83
CA LEU A 27 -3.67 1.05 -4.63
C LEU A 27 -5.16 0.72 -4.73
N LEU A 28 -5.77 0.86 -5.91
CA LEU A 28 -7.15 0.43 -6.15
C LEU A 28 -7.28 -1.10 -6.03
N ASN A 29 -6.36 -1.85 -6.63
CA ASN A 29 -6.31 -3.31 -6.51
C ASN A 29 -6.14 -3.74 -5.03
N LEU A 30 -5.33 -3.01 -4.27
CA LEU A 30 -5.16 -3.23 -2.84
C LEU A 30 -6.44 -2.92 -2.06
N TYR A 31 -7.15 -1.84 -2.42
CA TYR A 31 -8.42 -1.45 -1.83
C TYR A 31 -9.48 -2.54 -1.99
N GLU A 32 -9.60 -3.14 -3.17
CA GLU A 32 -10.54 -4.25 -3.40
C GLU A 32 -10.22 -5.47 -2.54
N SER A 33 -8.96 -5.65 -2.18
CA SER A 33 -8.52 -6.73 -1.29
C SER A 33 -8.71 -6.43 0.20
N CYS A 34 -8.98 -5.17 0.56
CA CYS A 34 -9.13 -4.73 1.93
C CYS A 34 -10.55 -5.01 2.49
N PRO A 35 -10.71 -5.02 3.82
CA PRO A 35 -12.03 -5.09 4.45
C PRO A 35 -12.96 -3.96 3.99
N MET A 36 -14.28 -4.16 4.08
CA MET A 36 -15.26 -3.10 3.79
C MET A 36 -14.98 -1.83 4.61
N HIS A 37 -15.22 -0.67 3.98
CA HIS A 37 -14.98 0.66 4.56
C HIS A 37 -13.53 0.89 5.00
N SER A 38 -12.57 0.32 4.26
CA SER A 38 -11.16 0.63 4.48
C SER A 38 -10.82 2.02 3.94
N PHE A 39 -9.92 2.70 4.62
CA PHE A 39 -9.26 3.92 4.20
C PHE A 39 -7.80 3.58 3.93
N ILE A 40 -7.30 3.96 2.76
CA ILE A 40 -5.90 3.76 2.38
C ILE A 40 -5.27 5.13 2.15
N ASP A 41 -4.16 5.37 2.82
CA ASP A 41 -3.36 6.58 2.65
C ASP A 41 -1.90 6.19 2.38
N LEU A 42 -1.34 6.75 1.31
CA LEU A 42 0.04 6.52 0.90
C LEU A 42 0.73 7.88 0.83
N ASN A 43 1.80 8.00 1.59
CA ASN A 43 2.63 9.19 1.59
C ASN A 43 4.11 8.82 1.49
N PHE A 44 4.82 9.51 0.63
CA PHE A 44 6.27 9.44 0.53
C PHE A 44 6.88 10.73 1.05
N THR A 45 8.06 10.59 1.64
CA THR A 45 8.89 11.69 2.09
C THR A 45 10.31 11.46 1.59
N SER A 46 10.90 12.51 1.01
CA SER A 46 12.32 12.50 0.68
C SER A 46 13.15 12.80 1.92
N SER A 47 14.15 11.98 2.20
CA SER A 47 15.14 12.19 3.26
C SER A 47 16.55 12.27 2.66
N LYS A 48 17.52 12.75 3.44
CA LYS A 48 18.93 12.86 2.99
C LYS A 48 19.55 11.51 2.59
N LYS A 49 18.94 10.40 2.99
CA LYS A 49 19.41 9.03 2.76
C LYS A 49 18.62 8.26 1.70
N GLY A 50 17.63 8.88 1.05
CA GLY A 50 16.73 8.23 0.09
C GLY A 50 15.28 8.58 0.34
N TYR A 51 14.37 7.71 -0.06
CA TYR A 51 12.93 7.91 0.08
C TYR A 51 12.39 7.02 1.20
N GLN A 52 11.49 7.59 1.98
CA GLN A 52 10.68 6.86 2.94
C GLN A 52 9.24 6.88 2.43
N GLY A 53 8.57 5.73 2.50
CA GLY A 53 7.16 5.62 2.20
C GLY A 53 6.42 5.08 3.40
N CYS A 54 5.23 5.63 3.65
CA CYS A 54 4.31 5.22 4.68
C CYS A 54 3.00 4.83 4.01
N LEU A 55 2.55 3.60 4.25
CA LEU A 55 1.26 3.09 3.80
C LEU A 55 0.40 2.79 5.03
N LEU A 56 -0.72 3.47 5.10
CA LEU A 56 -1.70 3.34 6.16
C LEU A 56 -2.98 2.74 5.59
N ILE A 57 -3.44 1.63 6.17
CA ILE A 57 -4.73 1.02 5.86
C ILE A 57 -5.53 0.93 7.16
N ARG A 58 -6.68 1.60 7.22
CA ARG A 58 -7.55 1.62 8.39
C ARG A 58 -8.95 1.17 8.04
N SER A 59 -9.49 0.26 8.81
CA SER A 59 -10.90 -0.13 8.81
C SER A 59 -11.35 -0.36 10.27
N GLN A 60 -12.63 -0.63 10.48
CA GLN A 60 -13.16 -0.92 11.81
C GLN A 60 -12.50 -2.13 12.49
N ARG A 61 -12.00 -3.11 11.73
CA ARG A 61 -11.47 -4.38 12.27
C ARG A 61 -10.05 -4.70 11.82
N PHE A 62 -9.40 -3.76 11.16
CA PHE A 62 -8.05 -3.92 10.64
C PHE A 62 -7.38 -2.56 10.58
N ASN A 63 -6.22 -2.45 11.22
CA ASN A 63 -5.40 -1.25 11.16
C ASN A 63 -3.97 -1.70 10.85
N LEU A 64 -3.39 -1.12 9.81
CA LEU A 64 -2.09 -1.45 9.31
C LEU A 64 -1.35 -0.15 9.02
N ASN A 65 -0.16 -0.03 9.59
CA ASN A 65 0.74 1.08 9.34
C ASN A 65 2.10 0.49 9.01
N ILE A 66 2.52 0.63 7.76
CA ILE A 66 3.78 0.06 7.27
C ILE A 66 4.66 1.19 6.76
N ASN A 67 5.94 1.11 7.10
CA ASN A 67 6.97 1.97 6.57
C ASN A 67 7.98 1.15 5.75
N ALA A 68 8.52 1.78 4.71
CA ALA A 68 9.62 1.26 3.92
C ALA A 68 10.58 2.39 3.55
N PHE A 69 11.83 2.02 3.29
CA PHE A 69 12.91 2.91 2.87
C PHE A 69 13.58 2.31 1.64
N GLY A 70 14.03 3.17 0.72
CA GLY A 70 14.64 2.73 -0.52
C GLY A 70 15.30 3.88 -1.26
N ALA A 71 16.03 3.54 -2.33
CA ALA A 71 16.72 4.52 -3.15
C ALA A 71 15.77 5.23 -4.11
N GLN A 72 14.66 4.59 -4.48
CA GLN A 72 13.65 5.11 -5.40
C GLN A 72 12.22 5.00 -4.83
N PRO A 73 11.31 5.94 -5.14
CA PRO A 73 9.93 5.88 -4.66
C PRO A 73 9.18 4.61 -5.09
N LEU A 74 9.43 4.12 -6.31
CA LEU A 74 8.78 2.93 -6.86
C LEU A 74 9.20 1.66 -6.12
N GLU A 75 10.50 1.50 -5.86
CA GLU A 75 11.03 0.42 -5.02
C GLU A 75 10.41 0.44 -3.62
N VAL A 76 10.32 1.63 -3.01
CA VAL A 76 9.67 1.81 -1.71
C VAL A 76 8.19 1.40 -1.78
N PHE A 77 7.49 1.76 -2.84
CA PHE A 77 6.09 1.36 -3.07
C PHE A 77 5.94 -0.16 -3.17
N GLU A 78 6.79 -0.84 -3.94
CA GLU A 78 6.77 -2.30 -4.09
C GLU A 78 6.97 -2.99 -2.75
N HIS A 79 7.91 -2.51 -1.92
CA HIS A 79 8.12 -3.03 -0.57
C HIS A 79 6.91 -2.82 0.34
N LEU A 80 6.26 -1.65 0.28
CA LEU A 80 5.04 -1.37 1.03
C LEU A 80 3.90 -2.28 0.61
N LEU A 81 3.73 -2.45 -0.70
CA LEU A 81 2.67 -3.26 -1.30
C LEU A 81 2.82 -4.74 -0.95
N ALA A 82 4.04 -5.28 -1.04
CA ALA A 82 4.33 -6.67 -0.67
C ALA A 82 4.02 -6.93 0.82
N LYS A 83 4.43 -6.02 1.70
CA LYS A 83 4.09 -6.09 3.13
C LYS A 83 2.58 -6.00 3.35
N ALA A 84 1.90 -5.05 2.71
CA ALA A 84 0.46 -4.88 2.86
C ALA A 84 -0.33 -6.11 2.39
N LYS A 85 0.00 -6.68 1.23
CA LYS A 85 -0.60 -7.91 0.71
C LYS A 85 -0.39 -9.09 1.67
N SER A 86 0.82 -9.22 2.24
CA SER A 86 1.11 -10.25 3.25
C SER A 86 0.25 -10.10 4.51
N HIS A 87 0.19 -8.89 5.09
CA HIS A 87 -0.63 -8.62 6.27
C HIS A 87 -2.13 -8.84 6.03
N LEU A 88 -2.64 -8.43 4.86
CA LEU A 88 -4.02 -8.68 4.47
C LEU A 88 -4.32 -10.17 4.33
N LYS A 89 -3.39 -10.94 3.76
CA LYS A 89 -3.52 -12.40 3.65
C LYS A 89 -3.59 -13.04 5.03
N SER A 90 -2.64 -12.73 5.93
CA SER A 90 -2.65 -13.26 7.30
C SER A 90 -3.91 -12.87 8.07
N TRP A 91 -4.39 -11.63 7.89
CA TRP A 91 -5.65 -11.19 8.49
C TRP A 91 -6.84 -11.99 7.96
N LYS A 92 -6.95 -12.18 6.64
CA LYS A 92 -8.01 -13.01 6.03
C LYS A 92 -7.96 -14.42 6.59
N GLU A 93 -6.80 -15.06 6.60
CA GLU A 93 -6.61 -16.42 7.13
C GLU A 93 -7.04 -16.54 8.60
N SER A 94 -6.60 -15.62 9.47
CA SER A 94 -6.98 -15.61 10.89
C SER A 94 -8.50 -15.54 11.15
N ARG A 95 -9.27 -14.98 10.21
CA ARG A 95 -10.72 -14.86 10.29
C ARG A 95 -11.43 -16.15 9.88
N PHE A 96 -10.81 -16.96 9.01
CA PHE A 96 -11.33 -18.27 8.62
C PHE A 96 -10.90 -19.38 9.58
N THR A 97 -9.68 -19.33 10.14
CA THR A 97 -9.19 -20.36 11.06
C THR A 97 -9.94 -20.37 12.40
N ASN A 98 -10.42 -19.21 12.89
CA ASN A 98 -11.22 -19.16 14.12
C ASN A 98 -12.66 -19.70 13.95
N SER A 99 -13.15 -19.85 12.71
CA SER A 99 -14.49 -20.42 12.47
C SER A 99 -14.52 -21.94 12.47
N GLN A 100 -13.37 -22.62 12.52
CA GLN A 100 -13.29 -24.09 12.56
C GLN A 100 -13.17 -24.68 13.97
N LEU A 101 -13.07 -23.84 15.02
CA LEU A 101 -13.01 -24.29 16.41
C LEU A 101 -14.38 -24.26 17.12
N ILE A 102 -15.47 -24.06 16.37
CA ILE A 102 -16.85 -24.03 16.89
C ILE A 102 -17.66 -25.19 16.26
N GLU A 103 -17.09 -26.39 16.20
CA GLU A 103 -17.84 -27.62 15.87
C GLU A 103 -17.22 -28.82 16.62
N SER A 104 -17.00 -28.66 17.93
CA SER A 104 -16.51 -29.74 18.79
C SER A 104 -16.95 -29.56 20.24
N TYR A 105 -18.25 -29.46 20.50
CA TYR A 105 -18.85 -29.72 21.82
C TYR A 105 -20.26 -30.28 21.67
#